data_AF-A0A8H7J9L1-F1
#
_entry.id   AF-A0A8H7J9L1-F1
#
_cell.length_a   1.000
_cell.length_b   1.000
_cell.length_c   1.000
_cell.angle_alpha   90.00
_cell.angle_beta   90.00
_cell.angle_gamma   90.00
#
_symmetry.space_group_name_H-M   'P 1'
#
loop_
_entity.id
_entity.type
_entity.pdbx_description
1 polymer ?
#
loop_
_entity_poly.entity_id
_entity_poly.type
_entity_poly.pdbx_seq_one_letter_code
_entity_poly.pdbx_strand_id
1 'polypeptide(L)'
;MVLVAILLMDLVITSDNKPYITIRMDKAIGKPDDVILRALRSFPRLAYRISTRPPSDTLLYVGIHVNSSHLKAVHLTVSATLVTSFSLCAPFVIPSFAILIRNPTLASTPVPQPLHSCFPLMSPVSLSSALTQLPLNEEDRPHYSISQLHEYFERIRLPQKYRDSPLLSNASYAVTKQHGLPLLQALTRHHTCEVPFENLELHYSAHKTITLDVADLYTKIVHRRRGGRCMENNTFFGTILRSLGYEVRNCGGRVSRAMSPFPEVRRNQRKTYDGWNHMLNLVKLDSEWYVVDVGMGAMGPNLPYPLQDGFETTSITPRKIRLQSRSIPESYGTRSNELWCYDVCYNPGDSVENAWVPVYCFTETEFLPQDYEMMSWFTSTHERSFFTRSVTTTKMIMDERYEVVVGDITLFEATIKETIGGKREVLKECLTEDERVDTLKKTFGIELTDEERRGIPLGLRLA
;
A
#
# COMPACT_ATOMS: atom_id res chain seq x y z
N MET A 1 38.74 -21.80 9.62
CA MET A 1 39.33 -20.50 9.22
C MET A 1 38.52 -19.97 8.04
N VAL A 2 37.70 -18.95 8.27
CA VAL A 2 36.99 -18.24 7.20
C VAL A 2 37.89 -17.09 6.76
N LEU A 3 38.28 -17.07 5.49
CA LEU A 3 39.13 -16.03 4.90
C LEU A 3 38.22 -14.86 4.47
N VAL A 4 38.44 -13.66 5.03
CA VAL A 4 37.83 -12.43 4.55
C VAL A 4 38.80 -11.80 3.55
N ALA A 5 38.41 -11.70 2.28
CA ALA A 5 39.14 -10.93 1.27
C ALA A 5 38.31 -9.70 0.91
N ILE A 6 38.81 -8.51 1.22
CA ILE A 6 38.23 -7.25 0.74
C ILE A 6 38.78 -7.02 -0.66
N LEU A 7 37.92 -7.06 -1.67
CA LEU A 7 38.25 -6.76 -3.06
C LEU A 7 37.85 -5.32 -3.34
N LEU A 8 38.83 -4.42 -3.41
CA LEU A 8 38.66 -3.07 -3.92
C LEU A 8 39.06 -3.06 -5.39
N MET A 9 38.12 -2.71 -6.27
CA MET A 9 38.34 -2.56 -7.70
C MET A 9 38.25 -1.08 -8.06
N ASP A 10 39.38 -0.50 -8.46
CA ASP A 10 39.43 0.85 -9.02
C ASP A 10 39.65 0.75 -10.54
N LEU A 11 38.82 1.45 -11.30
CA LEU A 11 39.04 1.65 -12.73
C LEU A 11 39.96 2.86 -12.92
N VAL A 12 41.23 2.61 -13.22
CA VAL A 12 42.20 3.68 -13.50
C VAL A 12 42.37 3.79 -15.02
N ILE A 13 42.05 4.96 -15.57
CA ILE A 13 42.36 5.30 -16.96
C ILE A 13 43.79 5.83 -17.00
N THR A 14 44.71 5.08 -17.59
CA THR A 14 46.08 5.55 -17.82
C THR A 14 46.18 6.37 -19.11
N SER A 15 47.28 7.12 -19.25
CA SER A 15 47.53 8.12 -20.31
C SER A 15 47.53 7.58 -21.75
N ASP A 16 47.36 6.27 -21.94
CA ASP A 16 47.28 5.57 -23.22
C ASP A 16 45.85 5.21 -23.65
N ASN A 17 44.84 5.67 -22.92
CA ASN A 17 43.41 5.63 -23.30
C ASN A 17 42.83 4.21 -23.53
N LYS A 18 43.38 3.20 -22.86
CA LYS A 18 42.85 1.83 -22.84
C LYS A 18 42.20 1.53 -21.48
N PRO A 19 41.06 0.80 -21.42
CA PRO A 19 40.42 0.47 -20.15
C PRO A 19 41.19 -0.63 -19.43
N TYR A 20 41.62 -0.36 -18.20
CA TYR A 20 42.27 -1.32 -17.31
C TYR A 20 41.37 -1.62 -16.11
N ILE A 21 41.20 -2.90 -15.79
CA ILE A 21 40.64 -3.32 -14.49
C ILE A 21 41.82 -3.64 -13.58
N THR A 22 42.00 -2.84 -12.52
CA THR A 22 43.05 -3.07 -11.53
C THR A 22 42.42 -3.64 -10.27
N ILE A 23 42.90 -4.80 -9.83
CA ILE A 23 42.42 -5.48 -8.63
C ILE A 23 43.44 -5.26 -7.52
N ARG A 24 43.03 -4.61 -6.42
CA ARG A 24 43.87 -4.37 -5.25
C ARG A 24 43.52 -5.38 -4.16
N MET A 25 44.52 -6.11 -3.66
CA MET A 25 44.36 -7.07 -2.56
C MET A 25 45.16 -6.59 -1.35
N ASP A 26 44.50 -6.45 -0.21
CA ASP A 26 45.17 -6.11 1.05
C ASP A 26 45.45 -7.41 1.84
N LYS A 27 46.74 -7.73 2.01
CA LYS A 27 47.31 -8.92 2.70
C LYS A 27 46.83 -10.30 2.22
N ALA A 28 47.70 -10.99 1.47
CA ALA A 28 47.56 -12.42 1.23
C ALA A 28 48.43 -13.25 2.19
N ILE A 29 47.84 -14.23 2.89
CA ILE A 29 48.57 -15.42 3.36
C ILE A 29 48.26 -16.54 2.37
N GLY A 30 49.13 -16.72 1.37
CA GLY A 30 49.00 -17.76 0.34
C GLY A 30 49.51 -17.34 -1.04
N LYS A 31 49.89 -18.30 -1.88
CA LYS A 31 50.40 -18.03 -3.25
C LYS A 31 49.28 -17.39 -4.10
N PRO A 32 49.50 -16.20 -4.69
CA PRO A 32 48.44 -15.41 -5.36
C PRO A 32 47.79 -16.08 -6.58
N ASP A 33 48.52 -16.97 -7.25
CA ASP A 33 48.10 -17.53 -8.54
C ASP A 33 46.86 -18.43 -8.44
N ASP A 34 46.65 -19.12 -7.31
CA ASP A 34 45.55 -20.09 -7.14
C ASP A 34 44.18 -19.43 -6.90
N VAL A 35 44.15 -18.26 -6.27
CA VAL A 35 42.90 -17.55 -5.94
C VAL A 35 42.34 -16.86 -7.18
N ILE A 36 43.21 -16.26 -7.99
CA ILE A 36 42.84 -15.51 -9.19
C ILE A 36 42.40 -16.46 -10.32
N LEU A 37 43.08 -17.60 -10.48
CA LEU A 37 42.70 -18.62 -11.47
C LEU A 37 41.35 -19.28 -11.16
N ARG A 38 40.95 -19.40 -9.88
CA ARG A 38 39.63 -19.93 -9.51
C ARG A 38 38.50 -18.94 -9.80
N ALA A 39 38.69 -17.65 -9.57
CA ALA A 39 37.68 -16.62 -9.83
C ALA A 39 37.41 -16.42 -11.34
N LEU A 40 38.44 -16.53 -12.18
CA LEU A 40 38.31 -16.32 -13.63
C LEU A 40 37.72 -17.54 -14.38
N ARG A 41 37.88 -18.76 -13.84
CA ARG A 41 37.24 -19.98 -14.40
C ARG A 41 35.71 -19.94 -14.38
N SER A 42 35.11 -19.04 -13.59
CA SER A 42 33.67 -18.80 -13.55
C SER A 42 33.13 -18.00 -14.75
N PHE A 43 34.00 -17.47 -15.62
CA PHE A 43 33.63 -16.63 -16.76
C PHE A 43 34.25 -17.13 -18.09
N PRO A 44 33.82 -18.28 -18.63
CA PRO A 44 34.46 -18.95 -19.77
C PRO A 44 34.30 -18.24 -21.13
N ARG A 45 33.63 -17.08 -21.19
CA ARG A 45 33.34 -16.33 -22.43
C ARG A 45 34.24 -15.13 -22.68
N LEU A 46 35.22 -14.85 -21.82
CA LEU A 46 36.22 -13.78 -22.05
C LEU A 46 37.59 -14.35 -22.40
N ALA A 47 38.16 -13.90 -23.52
CA ALA A 47 39.57 -14.11 -23.81
C ALA A 47 40.41 -13.08 -23.02
N TYR A 48 41.35 -13.56 -22.19
CA TYR A 48 42.23 -12.70 -21.40
C TYR A 48 43.71 -13.11 -21.45
N ARG A 49 44.62 -12.14 -21.22
CA ARG A 49 46.05 -12.38 -21.01
C ARG A 49 46.49 -11.81 -19.66
N ILE A 50 47.26 -12.57 -18.88
CA ILE A 50 47.79 -12.19 -17.56
C ILE A 50 49.26 -11.76 -17.69
N SER A 51 49.65 -10.65 -17.07
CA SER A 51 51.04 -10.24 -16.90
C SER A 51 51.33 -9.95 -15.43
N THR A 52 52.47 -10.44 -14.95
CA THR A 52 53.00 -10.22 -13.59
C THR A 52 54.38 -9.57 -13.67
N ARG A 53 54.74 -8.67 -12.73
CA ARG A 53 56.08 -8.08 -12.57
C ARG A 53 56.51 -8.05 -11.09
N PRO A 54 57.77 -8.32 -10.73
CA PRO A 54 58.30 -8.13 -9.36
C PRO A 54 59.41 -7.05 -9.26
N PRO A 55 59.91 -6.64 -8.07
CA PRO A 55 59.20 -6.33 -6.82
C PRO A 55 59.65 -4.98 -6.18
N SER A 56 58.75 -4.36 -5.41
CA SER A 56 59.08 -3.76 -4.10
C SER A 56 57.81 -3.81 -3.25
N ASP A 57 57.97 -4.06 -1.96
CA ASP A 57 56.98 -4.70 -1.10
C ASP A 57 55.53 -4.19 -1.21
N THR A 58 54.63 -5.19 -1.26
CA THR A 58 53.20 -5.11 -0.94
C THR A 58 52.21 -4.77 -2.05
N LEU A 59 52.52 -4.93 -3.34
CA LEU A 59 51.46 -4.90 -4.38
C LEU A 59 51.73 -5.89 -5.52
N LEU A 60 50.82 -6.84 -5.70
CA LEU A 60 50.75 -7.68 -6.90
C LEU A 60 49.80 -7.04 -7.89
N TYR A 61 50.30 -6.63 -9.06
CA TYR A 61 49.48 -6.12 -10.15
C TYR A 61 49.18 -7.24 -11.14
N VAL A 62 47.90 -7.51 -11.37
CA VAL A 62 47.45 -8.46 -12.41
C VAL A 62 46.70 -7.68 -13.48
N GLY A 63 47.34 -7.49 -14.63
CA GLY A 63 46.70 -6.90 -15.81
C GLY A 63 45.97 -7.96 -16.62
N ILE A 64 44.69 -7.74 -16.90
CA ILE A 64 43.83 -8.62 -17.71
C ILE A 64 43.55 -7.93 -19.06
N HIS A 65 44.11 -8.50 -20.14
CA HIS A 65 43.98 -7.93 -21.49
C HIS A 65 42.78 -8.53 -22.24
N VAL A 66 41.72 -7.76 -22.50
CA VAL A 66 40.54 -8.24 -23.26
C VAL A 66 40.63 -7.83 -24.72
N ASN A 67 40.51 -8.77 -25.65
CA ASN A 67 40.58 -8.50 -27.10
C ASN A 67 39.18 -8.14 -27.64
N SER A 68 38.99 -6.91 -28.11
CA SER A 68 37.67 -6.39 -28.51
C SER A 68 37.50 -6.37 -30.03
N SER A 69 36.75 -7.33 -30.56
CA SER A 69 36.10 -7.17 -31.86
C SER A 69 34.58 -7.38 -31.83
N HIS A 70 33.99 -7.91 -30.74
CA HIS A 70 32.53 -8.16 -30.66
C HIS A 70 31.90 -8.03 -29.26
N LEU A 71 32.08 -6.91 -28.54
CA LEU A 71 31.40 -6.68 -27.25
C LEU A 71 30.41 -5.50 -27.36
N LYS A 72 29.10 -5.79 -27.33
CA LYS A 72 28.04 -4.82 -27.02
C LYS A 72 27.61 -5.05 -25.57
N ALA A 73 27.94 -4.11 -24.69
CA ALA A 73 27.55 -3.98 -23.28
C ALA A 73 27.78 -5.22 -22.37
N VAL A 74 28.62 -5.06 -21.34
CA VAL A 74 28.76 -6.03 -20.24
C VAL A 74 28.22 -5.39 -18.96
N HIS A 75 27.11 -5.92 -18.44
CA HIS A 75 26.72 -5.71 -17.04
C HIS A 75 27.45 -6.74 -16.18
N LEU A 76 28.29 -6.27 -15.26
CA LEU A 76 28.96 -7.09 -14.26
C LEU A 76 28.25 -6.90 -12.93
N THR A 77 27.47 -7.90 -12.51
CA THR A 77 26.89 -7.96 -11.16
C THR A 77 27.67 -9.00 -10.37
N VAL A 78 28.40 -8.58 -9.34
CA VAL A 78 29.09 -9.50 -8.42
C VAL A 78 28.25 -9.59 -7.14
N SER A 79 27.69 -10.76 -6.87
CA SER A 79 26.97 -11.05 -5.63
C SER A 79 27.89 -11.86 -4.71
N ALA A 80 28.21 -11.32 -3.54
CA ALA A 80 28.93 -12.04 -2.48
C ALA A 80 27.96 -12.31 -1.32
N THR A 81 27.68 -13.59 -1.06
CA THR A 81 26.84 -14.04 0.05
C THR A 81 27.63 -13.98 1.35
N LEU A 82 27.18 -13.21 2.35
CA LEU A 82 27.76 -13.17 3.69
C LEU A 82 26.82 -13.86 4.70
N VAL A 83 27.36 -14.80 5.48
CA VAL A 83 26.69 -15.44 6.63
C VAL A 83 27.31 -14.88 7.92
N THR A 84 26.49 -14.14 8.69
CA THR A 84 26.49 -13.75 10.14
C THR A 84 27.82 -13.64 10.92
N SER A 85 28.08 -12.74 11.87
CA SER A 85 27.35 -11.76 12.69
C SER A 85 28.39 -10.84 13.39
N PHE A 86 28.11 -9.55 13.64
CA PHE A 86 28.48 -8.80 14.86
C PHE A 86 28.00 -7.33 14.75
N SER A 87 27.65 -6.77 15.92
CA SER A 87 27.11 -5.44 16.16
C SER A 87 28.18 -4.35 16.12
N LEU A 88 27.93 -3.23 15.43
CA LEU A 88 28.36 -1.86 15.79
C LEU A 88 27.72 -0.83 14.83
N CYS A 89 27.52 0.37 15.36
CA CYS A 89 26.67 1.45 14.86
C CYS A 89 27.13 2.13 13.55
N ALA A 90 26.14 2.72 12.86
CA ALA A 90 26.18 3.72 11.77
C ALA A 90 25.93 3.19 10.32
N PRO A 91 24.97 3.76 9.57
CA PRO A 91 24.72 3.38 8.18
C PRO A 91 25.63 4.14 7.21
N PHE A 92 26.42 3.41 6.41
CA PHE A 92 27.07 3.94 5.22
C PHE A 92 26.22 3.65 3.98
N VAL A 93 25.85 4.69 3.24
CA VAL A 93 25.13 4.63 1.96
C VAL A 93 26.14 4.48 0.83
N ILE A 94 25.99 3.47 -0.03
CA ILE A 94 26.75 3.34 -1.28
C ILE A 94 25.86 3.85 -2.42
N PRO A 95 26.24 4.92 -3.15
CA PRO A 95 25.49 5.38 -4.30
C PRO A 95 25.71 4.47 -5.50
N SER A 96 24.62 4.13 -6.20
CA SER A 96 24.67 3.46 -7.50
C SER A 96 25.00 4.48 -8.59
N PHE A 97 26.07 4.26 -9.35
CA PHE A 97 26.41 5.07 -10.53
C PHE A 97 26.05 4.32 -11.82
N ALA A 98 25.34 4.98 -12.73
CA ALA A 98 25.22 4.55 -14.12
C ALA A 98 26.23 5.34 -14.96
N ILE A 99 27.08 4.64 -15.74
CA ILE A 99 28.07 5.28 -16.63
C ILE A 99 27.65 5.06 -18.08
N LEU A 100 27.38 6.16 -18.79
CA LEU A 100 27.09 6.19 -20.21
C LEU A 100 28.42 6.31 -21.00
N ILE A 101 28.77 5.30 -21.79
CA ILE A 101 30.00 5.33 -22.62
C ILE A 101 29.69 6.05 -23.93
N ARG A 102 30.22 7.28 -24.12
CA ARG A 102 30.29 7.93 -25.44
C ARG A 102 31.54 7.45 -26.18
N ASN A 103 31.36 6.94 -27.39
CA ASN A 103 32.44 6.42 -28.24
C ASN A 103 33.04 7.58 -29.06
N PRO A 104 34.33 7.94 -28.91
CA PRO A 104 34.91 9.11 -29.58
C PRO A 104 35.70 8.70 -30.82
N THR A 105 35.08 8.03 -31.79
CA THR A 105 35.67 7.83 -33.13
C THR A 105 34.59 7.58 -34.17
N LEU A 106 34.14 8.66 -34.82
CA LEU A 106 33.62 8.65 -36.20
C LEU A 106 33.54 10.11 -36.65
N ALA A 107 34.55 10.54 -37.40
CA ALA A 107 34.50 11.79 -38.15
C ALA A 107 33.67 11.59 -39.43
N SER A 108 32.90 12.63 -39.75
CA SER A 108 32.35 13.01 -41.06
C SER A 108 31.39 12.04 -41.79
N THR A 109 30.10 12.17 -41.52
CA THR A 109 29.01 12.19 -42.54
C THR A 109 27.84 13.03 -42.00
N PRO A 110 27.09 13.76 -42.85
CA PRO A 110 26.02 14.65 -42.40
C PRO A 110 24.78 13.83 -42.04
N VAL A 111 24.38 13.87 -40.77
CA VAL A 111 23.15 13.26 -40.26
C VAL A 111 21.99 14.27 -40.39
N PRO A 112 20.79 13.86 -40.85
CA PRO A 112 19.64 14.75 -41.03
C PRO A 112 19.15 15.33 -39.70
N GLN A 113 18.56 16.53 -39.75
CA GLN A 113 17.94 17.17 -38.58
C GLN A 113 17.00 16.20 -37.85
N PRO A 114 17.15 16.00 -36.53
CA PRO A 114 16.13 15.35 -35.74
C PRO A 114 14.98 16.34 -35.51
N LEU A 115 13.77 15.90 -35.90
CA LEU A 115 12.49 16.50 -35.53
C LEU A 115 12.50 16.94 -34.07
N HIS A 116 12.09 18.19 -33.83
CA HIS A 116 11.81 18.73 -32.50
C HIS A 116 10.76 17.84 -31.79
N SER A 117 11.19 16.89 -30.97
CA SER A 117 10.34 16.35 -29.91
C SER A 117 10.34 17.35 -28.77
N CYS A 118 9.23 18.09 -28.65
CA CYS A 118 8.91 18.83 -27.44
C CYS A 118 8.64 17.81 -26.33
N PHE A 119 9.67 17.38 -25.62
CA PHE A 119 9.47 16.89 -24.25
C PHE A 119 9.28 18.13 -23.39
N PRO A 120 8.13 18.31 -22.71
CA PRO A 120 8.04 19.35 -21.70
C PRO A 120 9.10 19.07 -20.65
N LEU A 121 9.96 20.05 -20.37
CA LEU A 121 10.77 20.06 -19.16
C LEU A 121 9.80 19.84 -18.00
N MET A 122 9.81 18.64 -17.42
CA MET A 122 9.16 18.44 -16.13
C MET A 122 9.80 19.45 -15.18
N SER A 123 8.97 20.32 -14.62
CA SER A 123 9.39 21.20 -13.55
C SER A 123 10.02 20.33 -12.45
N PRO A 124 11.14 20.76 -11.83
CA PRO A 124 11.71 20.00 -10.74
C PRO A 124 10.62 19.84 -9.67
N VAL A 125 10.21 18.60 -9.41
CA VAL A 125 9.41 18.28 -8.23
C VAL A 125 10.23 18.83 -7.07
N SER A 126 9.70 19.84 -6.39
CA SER A 126 10.25 20.30 -5.12
C SER A 126 10.20 19.09 -4.18
N LEU A 127 11.31 18.37 -4.07
CA LEU A 127 11.46 17.31 -3.08
C LEU A 127 11.45 18.02 -1.73
N SER A 128 10.26 18.07 -1.12
CA SER A 128 10.12 18.52 0.25
C SER A 128 10.97 17.60 1.12
N SER A 129 11.87 18.18 1.90
CA SER A 129 12.60 17.44 2.94
C SER A 129 11.72 17.16 4.17
N ALA A 130 10.46 17.62 4.16
CA ALA A 130 9.53 17.38 5.26
C ALA A 130 9.10 15.91 5.26
N LEU A 131 9.38 15.22 6.36
CA LEU A 131 8.89 13.88 6.61
C LEU A 131 7.44 13.95 7.12
N THR A 132 6.66 12.91 6.84
CA THR A 132 5.31 12.75 7.40
C THR A 132 5.37 12.83 8.92
N GLN A 133 4.57 13.70 9.52
CA GLN A 133 4.42 13.81 10.96
C GLN A 133 3.11 14.50 11.34
N LEU A 134 2.61 14.20 12.54
CA LEU A 134 1.58 15.02 13.16
C LEU A 134 2.22 16.24 13.81
N PRO A 135 1.58 17.41 13.73
CA PRO A 135 1.93 18.56 14.55
C PRO A 135 1.92 18.21 16.04
N LEU A 136 2.91 18.72 16.77
CA LEU A 136 3.05 18.47 18.21
C LEU A 136 1.96 19.19 19.01
N ASN A 137 1.65 20.43 18.64
CA ASN A 137 0.52 21.16 19.20
C ASN A 137 -0.77 20.60 18.65
N GLU A 138 -1.76 20.42 19.53
CA GLU A 138 -3.06 19.87 19.14
C GLU A 138 -3.83 20.81 18.21
N GLU A 139 -3.74 22.12 18.44
CA GLU A 139 -4.42 23.15 17.63
C GLU A 139 -3.94 23.18 16.16
N ASP A 140 -2.69 22.76 15.93
CA ASP A 140 -2.09 22.71 14.59
C ASP A 140 -2.46 21.43 13.83
N ARG A 141 -3.06 20.43 14.52
CA ARG A 141 -3.44 19.17 13.87
C ARG A 141 -4.56 19.42 12.85
N PRO A 142 -4.55 18.69 11.72
CA PRO A 142 -5.48 18.96 10.65
C PRO A 142 -6.92 18.66 11.05
N HIS A 143 -7.78 19.66 10.89
CA HIS A 143 -9.22 19.57 11.04
C HIS A 143 -9.92 20.15 9.80
N TYR A 144 -11.10 19.63 9.51
CA TYR A 144 -11.99 20.21 8.51
C TYR A 144 -12.82 21.32 9.14
N SER A 145 -12.93 22.44 8.42
CA SER A 145 -13.81 23.53 8.81
C SER A 145 -15.28 23.12 8.80
N ILE A 146 -16.14 23.90 9.46
CA ILE A 146 -17.60 23.70 9.45
C ILE A 146 -18.15 23.63 8.01
N SER A 147 -17.67 24.50 7.11
CA SER A 147 -18.07 24.48 5.70
C SER A 147 -17.73 23.16 5.01
N GLN A 148 -16.53 22.64 5.26
CA GLN A 148 -16.08 21.36 4.71
C GLN A 148 -16.87 20.17 5.28
N LEU A 149 -17.25 20.23 6.56
CA LEU A 149 -18.14 19.23 7.17
C LEU A 149 -19.53 19.23 6.51
N HIS A 150 -20.09 20.40 6.21
CA HIS A 150 -21.38 20.48 5.49
C HIS A 150 -21.30 19.91 4.07
N GLU A 151 -20.26 20.25 3.31
CA GLU A 151 -20.03 19.67 1.97
C GLU A 151 -19.85 18.14 2.05
N TYR A 152 -19.17 17.64 3.07
CA TYR A 152 -19.08 16.21 3.33
C TYR A 152 -20.46 15.59 3.65
N PHE A 153 -21.28 16.23 4.48
CA PHE A 153 -22.64 15.75 4.78
C PHE A 153 -23.51 15.67 3.53
N GLU A 154 -23.34 16.60 2.59
CA GLU A 154 -23.96 16.53 1.27
C GLU A 154 -23.40 15.38 0.43
N ARG A 155 -22.08 15.20 0.43
CA ARG A 155 -21.40 14.10 -0.28
C ARG A 155 -21.93 12.73 0.12
N ILE A 156 -22.21 12.51 1.41
CA ILE A 156 -22.75 11.25 1.94
C ILE A 156 -24.28 11.23 2.06
N ARG A 157 -24.96 12.25 1.54
CA ARG A 157 -26.42 12.40 1.59
C ARG A 157 -26.98 12.21 2.99
N LEU A 158 -26.28 12.75 3.99
CA LEU A 158 -26.69 12.64 5.39
C LEU A 158 -28.05 13.34 5.59
N PRO A 159 -29.09 12.67 6.10
CA PRO A 159 -30.41 13.27 6.31
C PRO A 159 -30.38 14.48 7.25
N GLN A 160 -31.28 15.44 7.02
CA GLN A 160 -31.32 16.71 7.77
C GLN A 160 -31.43 16.50 9.29
N LYS A 161 -32.19 15.51 9.76
CA LYS A 161 -32.32 15.16 11.18
C LYS A 161 -30.99 14.88 11.90
N TYR A 162 -29.96 14.45 11.17
CA TYR A 162 -28.61 14.24 11.72
C TYR A 162 -27.75 15.49 11.59
N ARG A 163 -28.00 16.32 10.56
CA ARG A 163 -27.37 17.65 10.39
C ARG A 163 -27.89 18.70 11.39
N ASP A 164 -29.01 18.42 12.03
CA ASP A 164 -29.56 19.23 13.13
C ASP A 164 -29.10 18.70 14.52
N SER A 165 -28.14 17.77 14.55
CA SER A 165 -27.65 17.20 15.81
C SER A 165 -27.12 18.29 16.74
N PRO A 166 -27.46 18.25 18.04
CA PRO A 166 -26.94 19.23 19.02
C PRO A 166 -25.42 19.21 19.13
N LEU A 167 -24.79 18.09 18.73
CA LEU A 167 -23.34 17.94 18.64
C LEU A 167 -22.68 18.99 17.73
N LEU A 168 -23.35 19.37 16.64
CA LEU A 168 -22.82 20.36 15.69
C LEU A 168 -22.80 21.78 16.26
N SER A 169 -23.59 22.04 17.30
CA SER A 169 -23.55 23.30 18.06
C SER A 169 -22.66 23.21 19.29
N ASN A 170 -22.47 22.02 19.85
CA ASN A 170 -21.60 21.79 21.01
C ASN A 170 -20.86 20.44 20.88
N ALA A 171 -19.58 20.53 20.54
CA ALA A 171 -18.69 19.39 20.35
C ALA A 171 -18.52 18.51 21.60
N SER A 172 -18.78 19.03 22.81
CA SER A 172 -18.66 18.22 24.05
C SER A 172 -19.63 17.04 24.08
N TYR A 173 -20.68 17.06 23.26
CA TYR A 173 -21.63 15.96 23.14
C TYR A 173 -21.09 14.78 22.31
N ALA A 174 -20.04 14.98 21.52
CA ALA A 174 -19.45 13.95 20.67
C ALA A 174 -18.92 12.74 21.45
N VAL A 175 -18.41 12.97 22.65
CA VAL A 175 -17.87 11.91 23.52
C VAL A 175 -18.94 11.21 24.36
N THR A 176 -20.23 11.43 24.13
CA THR A 176 -21.32 10.81 24.92
C THR A 176 -22.05 9.74 24.11
N LYS A 177 -22.51 8.64 24.75
CA LYS A 177 -23.38 7.68 24.04
C LYS A 177 -24.74 8.28 23.67
N GLN A 178 -25.28 9.17 24.50
CA GLN A 178 -26.61 9.75 24.29
C GLN A 178 -26.71 10.57 22.99
N HIS A 179 -25.68 11.36 22.68
CA HIS A 179 -25.70 12.27 21.52
C HIS A 179 -24.67 11.90 20.45
N GLY A 180 -23.50 11.43 20.85
CA GLY A 180 -22.40 11.06 19.95
C GLY A 180 -22.66 9.76 19.19
N LEU A 181 -23.16 8.71 19.85
CA LEU A 181 -23.38 7.40 19.20
C LEU A 181 -24.40 7.46 18.03
N PRO A 182 -25.58 8.11 18.15
CA PRO A 182 -26.53 8.17 17.05
C PRO A 182 -25.96 8.83 15.79
N LEU A 183 -25.22 9.95 15.94
CA LEU A 183 -24.59 10.60 14.80
C LEU A 183 -23.45 9.74 14.23
N LEU A 184 -22.64 9.11 15.07
CA LEU A 184 -21.55 8.22 14.64
C LEU A 184 -22.09 7.04 13.81
N GLN A 185 -23.19 6.43 14.25
CA GLN A 185 -23.89 5.37 13.51
C GLN A 185 -24.39 5.85 12.15
N ALA A 186 -25.04 7.02 12.09
CA ALA A 186 -25.51 7.60 10.84
C ALA A 186 -24.35 7.91 9.89
N LEU A 187 -23.30 8.59 10.37
CA LEU A 187 -22.11 8.90 9.58
C LEU A 187 -21.45 7.64 9.01
N THR A 188 -21.30 6.59 9.82
CA THR A 188 -20.67 5.32 9.40
C THR A 188 -21.50 4.67 8.28
N ARG A 189 -22.81 4.62 8.47
CA ARG A 189 -23.75 4.02 7.51
C ARG A 189 -23.75 4.77 6.18
N HIS A 190 -23.94 6.08 6.24
CA HIS A 190 -24.00 6.92 5.04
C HIS A 190 -22.64 6.99 4.32
N HIS A 191 -21.53 7.03 5.06
CA HIS A 191 -20.20 6.98 4.45
C HIS A 191 -19.98 5.69 3.67
N THR A 192 -20.24 4.52 4.27
CA THR A 192 -20.02 3.22 3.59
C THR A 192 -20.95 2.98 2.40
N CYS A 193 -22.10 3.66 2.33
CA CYS A 193 -23.01 3.60 1.20
C CYS A 193 -22.67 4.59 0.07
N GLU A 194 -22.08 5.74 0.39
CA GLU A 194 -21.87 6.82 -0.58
C GLU A 194 -20.41 7.02 -0.98
N VAL A 195 -19.44 6.71 -0.10
CA VAL A 195 -17.99 6.78 -0.38
C VAL A 195 -17.49 5.37 -0.68
N PRO A 196 -17.14 5.04 -1.94
CA PRO A 196 -16.73 3.69 -2.28
C PRO A 196 -15.37 3.31 -1.67
N PHE A 197 -15.22 2.03 -1.36
CA PHE A 197 -13.91 1.41 -1.28
C PHE A 197 -13.40 1.16 -2.70
N GLU A 198 -12.28 1.77 -3.10
CA GLU A 198 -11.76 1.68 -4.47
C GLU A 198 -10.24 1.85 -4.54
N ASN A 199 -9.62 1.29 -5.58
CA ASN A 199 -8.18 1.40 -5.83
C ASN A 199 -7.86 1.96 -7.22
N LEU A 200 -8.79 2.70 -7.83
CA LEU A 200 -8.69 3.20 -9.19
C LEU A 200 -7.54 4.18 -9.37
N GLU A 201 -7.12 4.89 -8.32
CA GLU A 201 -5.93 5.74 -8.37
C GLU A 201 -4.66 4.95 -8.75
N LEU A 202 -4.55 3.67 -8.36
CA LEU A 202 -3.40 2.83 -8.76
C LEU A 202 -3.43 2.45 -10.24
N HIS A 203 -4.61 2.46 -10.86
CA HIS A 203 -4.83 1.89 -12.18
C HIS A 203 -5.03 2.98 -13.23
N TYR A 204 -5.90 3.95 -12.98
CA TYR A 204 -6.29 4.97 -13.95
C TYR A 204 -5.51 6.28 -13.80
N SER A 205 -4.91 6.56 -12.65
CA SER A 205 -4.10 7.78 -12.50
C SER A 205 -2.84 7.71 -13.37
N ALA A 206 -2.49 8.82 -14.02
CA ALA A 206 -1.22 8.94 -14.71
C ALA A 206 -0.03 8.83 -13.74
N HIS A 207 -0.19 9.28 -12.50
CA HIS A 207 0.87 9.33 -11.49
C HIS A 207 0.88 8.11 -10.55
N LYS A 208 -0.23 7.38 -10.45
CA LYS A 208 -0.38 6.16 -9.62
C LYS A 208 0.09 6.32 -8.18
N THR A 209 -0.04 7.54 -7.66
CA THR A 209 0.44 7.92 -6.34
C THR A 209 -0.74 7.99 -5.40
N ILE A 210 -0.60 7.36 -4.24
CA ILE A 210 -1.61 7.38 -3.19
C ILE A 210 -1.16 8.36 -2.14
N THR A 211 -1.98 9.39 -1.92
CA THR A 211 -1.80 10.38 -0.86
C THR A 211 -2.66 10.01 0.34
N LEU A 212 -2.13 10.25 1.53
CA LEU A 212 -2.86 10.22 2.80
C LEU A 212 -2.95 11.63 3.41
N ASP A 213 -2.57 12.66 2.65
CA ASP A 213 -2.73 14.05 3.06
C ASP A 213 -4.22 14.38 3.21
N VAL A 214 -4.57 15.01 4.33
CA VAL A 214 -5.97 15.27 4.70
C VAL A 214 -6.65 16.22 3.71
N ALA A 215 -5.96 17.24 3.20
CA ALA A 215 -6.54 18.17 2.23
C ALA A 215 -6.74 17.51 0.86
N ASP A 216 -5.80 16.68 0.45
CA ASP A 216 -5.94 15.88 -0.77
C ASP A 216 -7.09 14.88 -0.67
N LEU A 217 -7.20 14.17 0.46
CA LEU A 217 -8.28 13.22 0.72
C LEU A 217 -9.65 13.90 0.69
N TYR A 218 -9.75 15.12 1.25
CA TYR A 218 -10.96 15.93 1.14
C TYR A 218 -11.33 16.23 -0.29
N THR A 219 -10.38 16.76 -1.07
CA THR A 219 -10.60 17.07 -2.48
C THR A 219 -11.00 15.82 -3.26
N LYS A 220 -10.34 14.70 -3.00
CA LYS A 220 -10.63 13.41 -3.64
C LYS A 220 -12.04 12.90 -3.32
N ILE A 221 -12.38 12.80 -2.04
CA ILE A 221 -13.62 12.14 -1.60
C ILE A 221 -14.83 13.06 -1.79
N VAL A 222 -14.72 14.34 -1.44
CA VAL A 222 -15.83 15.30 -1.46
C VAL A 222 -16.00 15.91 -2.84
N HIS A 223 -15.00 16.60 -3.37
CA HIS A 223 -15.13 17.34 -4.63
C HIS A 223 -15.09 16.44 -5.87
N ARG A 224 -14.13 15.51 -5.95
CA ARG A 224 -14.01 14.57 -7.08
C ARG A 224 -14.97 13.38 -6.97
N ARG A 225 -15.72 13.28 -5.88
CA ARG A 225 -16.66 12.17 -5.58
C ARG A 225 -16.03 10.78 -5.69
N ARG A 226 -14.74 10.67 -5.42
CA ARG A 226 -14.01 9.40 -5.43
C ARG A 226 -14.12 8.69 -4.09
N GLY A 227 -13.55 7.49 -4.04
CA GLY A 227 -13.38 6.71 -2.84
C GLY A 227 -11.91 6.58 -2.46
N GLY A 228 -11.57 5.51 -1.77
CA GLY A 228 -10.18 5.10 -1.54
C GLY A 228 -10.06 3.71 -0.95
N ARG A 229 -8.86 3.27 -0.59
CA ARG A 229 -8.67 2.03 0.17
C ARG A 229 -8.86 2.28 1.67
N CYS A 230 -8.49 1.31 2.50
CA CYS A 230 -8.70 1.36 3.95
C CYS A 230 -8.03 2.57 4.62
N MET A 231 -6.77 2.86 4.29
CA MET A 231 -6.04 3.99 4.87
C MET A 231 -6.61 5.34 4.44
N GLU A 232 -7.00 5.49 3.18
CA GLU A 232 -7.60 6.73 2.66
C GLU A 232 -8.97 7.00 3.31
N ASN A 233 -9.86 5.99 3.33
CA ASN A 233 -11.18 6.12 3.94
C ASN A 233 -11.09 6.35 5.45
N ASN A 234 -10.33 5.55 6.18
CA ASN A 234 -10.29 5.67 7.64
C ASN A 234 -9.47 6.88 8.12
N THR A 235 -8.48 7.37 7.35
CA THR A 235 -7.82 8.67 7.63
C THR A 235 -8.79 9.82 7.42
N PHE A 236 -9.49 9.85 6.29
CA PHE A 236 -10.47 10.87 6.00
C PHE A 236 -11.59 10.87 7.04
N PHE A 237 -12.20 9.71 7.30
CA PHE A 237 -13.31 9.57 8.24
C PHE A 237 -12.87 9.86 9.68
N GLY A 238 -11.70 9.38 10.11
CA GLY A 238 -11.15 9.72 11.43
C GLY A 238 -10.94 11.22 11.60
N THR A 239 -10.53 11.93 10.54
CA THR A 239 -10.36 13.39 10.57
C THR A 239 -11.70 14.13 10.61
N ILE A 240 -12.72 13.65 9.89
CA ILE A 240 -14.11 14.14 10.03
C ILE A 240 -14.57 14.02 11.48
N LEU A 241 -14.38 12.85 12.10
CA LEU A 241 -14.79 12.61 13.47
C LEU A 241 -14.05 13.52 14.47
N ARG A 242 -12.74 13.69 14.34
CA ARG A 242 -11.98 14.65 15.18
C ARG A 242 -12.47 16.09 15.01
N SER A 243 -12.80 16.48 13.77
CA SER A 243 -13.35 17.81 13.47
C SER A 243 -14.74 18.04 14.07
N LEU A 244 -15.47 16.95 14.38
CA LEU A 244 -16.75 16.96 15.08
C LEU A 244 -16.59 16.88 16.62
N GLY A 245 -15.36 16.79 17.13
CA GLY A 245 -15.07 16.72 18.57
C GLY A 245 -15.02 15.32 19.17
N TYR A 246 -15.08 14.26 18.35
CA TYR A 246 -14.87 12.90 18.85
C TYR A 246 -13.40 12.69 19.26
N GLU A 247 -13.19 11.98 20.36
CA GLU A 247 -11.88 11.41 20.71
C GLU A 247 -11.63 10.18 19.84
N VAL A 248 -10.68 10.27 18.91
CA VAL A 248 -10.41 9.23 17.90
C VAL A 248 -8.95 8.76 17.98
N ARG A 249 -8.77 7.46 18.15
CA ARG A 249 -7.48 6.77 18.04
C ARG A 249 -7.43 5.98 16.75
N ASN A 250 -6.40 6.17 15.92
CA ASN A 250 -6.20 5.35 14.73
C ASN A 250 -5.42 4.09 15.10
N CYS A 251 -5.82 2.92 14.59
CA CYS A 251 -5.18 1.64 14.90
C CYS A 251 -4.73 0.90 13.64
N GLY A 252 -3.72 0.04 13.80
CA GLY A 252 -3.25 -0.88 12.77
C GLY A 252 -3.91 -2.25 12.89
N GLY A 253 -4.26 -2.83 11.75
CA GLY A 253 -4.86 -4.15 11.63
C GLY A 253 -4.17 -5.04 10.58
N ARG A 254 -4.38 -6.34 10.72
CA ARG A 254 -3.93 -7.37 9.78
C ARG A 254 -5.16 -8.02 9.18
N VAL A 255 -5.30 -7.95 7.87
CA VAL A 255 -6.36 -8.68 7.16
C VAL A 255 -6.06 -10.18 7.24
N SER A 256 -7.08 -10.97 7.54
CA SER A 256 -6.99 -12.43 7.48
C SER A 256 -6.86 -12.89 6.04
N ARG A 257 -6.01 -13.89 5.80
CA ARG A 257 -5.91 -14.51 4.47
C ARG A 257 -7.16 -15.30 4.07
N ALA A 258 -8.12 -15.48 4.98
CA ALA A 258 -9.47 -15.92 4.62
C ALA A 258 -10.20 -14.91 3.70
N MET A 259 -9.82 -13.62 3.75
CA MET A 259 -10.37 -12.54 2.93
C MET A 259 -9.59 -12.33 1.61
N SER A 260 -8.54 -13.11 1.36
CA SER A 260 -7.74 -12.96 0.14
C SER A 260 -8.62 -13.09 -1.11
N PRO A 261 -8.42 -12.27 -2.16
CA PRO A 261 -9.15 -12.45 -3.43
C PRO A 261 -8.74 -13.74 -4.14
N PHE A 262 -7.59 -14.32 -3.80
CA PHE A 262 -7.03 -15.50 -4.43
C PHE A 262 -7.55 -16.82 -3.80
N PRO A 263 -8.25 -17.69 -4.54
CA PRO A 263 -8.84 -18.92 -4.00
C PRO A 263 -7.84 -19.88 -3.37
N GLU A 264 -6.64 -19.98 -3.91
CA GLU A 264 -5.56 -20.83 -3.41
C GLU A 264 -5.02 -20.35 -2.06
N VAL A 265 -4.96 -19.04 -1.85
CA VAL A 265 -4.58 -18.44 -0.56
C VAL A 265 -5.67 -18.75 0.48
N ARG A 266 -6.95 -18.57 0.13
CA ARG A 266 -8.06 -18.94 1.02
C ARG A 266 -8.06 -20.43 1.36
N ARG A 267 -7.77 -21.31 0.39
CA ARG A 267 -7.72 -22.76 0.62
C ARG A 267 -6.59 -23.16 1.56
N ASN A 268 -5.39 -22.63 1.33
CA ASN A 268 -4.17 -23.13 1.97
C ASN A 268 -3.77 -22.33 3.22
N GLN A 269 -4.19 -21.07 3.32
CA GLN A 269 -3.67 -20.11 4.30
C GLN A 269 -4.77 -19.33 5.05
N ARG A 270 -6.07 -19.69 4.93
CA ARG A 270 -7.17 -18.99 5.65
C ARG A 270 -7.03 -18.88 7.18
N LYS A 271 -6.15 -19.66 7.80
CA LYS A 271 -5.88 -19.62 9.25
C LYS A 271 -4.78 -18.62 9.63
N THR A 272 -4.18 -17.93 8.67
CA THR A 272 -3.12 -16.96 8.87
C THR A 272 -3.58 -15.53 8.53
N TYR A 273 -2.75 -14.56 8.86
CA TYR A 273 -2.97 -13.14 8.66
C TYR A 273 -1.84 -12.54 7.81
N ASP A 274 -2.10 -11.38 7.24
CA ASP A 274 -1.08 -10.59 6.56
C ASP A 274 -0.23 -9.75 7.54
N GLY A 275 0.69 -8.95 6.98
CA GLY A 275 1.34 -7.86 7.70
C GLY A 275 0.34 -6.80 8.16
N TRP A 276 0.81 -5.75 8.83
CA TRP A 276 -0.01 -4.56 9.06
C TRP A 276 -0.37 -3.94 7.71
N ASN A 277 -1.64 -4.04 7.32
CA ASN A 277 -2.13 -3.61 6.02
C ASN A 277 -3.57 -3.06 6.07
N HIS A 278 -4.16 -2.97 7.26
CA HIS A 278 -5.48 -2.39 7.48
C HIS A 278 -5.41 -1.24 8.48
N MET A 279 -6.21 -0.21 8.26
CA MET A 279 -6.39 0.90 9.20
C MET A 279 -7.84 0.86 9.67
N LEU A 280 -8.08 1.13 10.95
CA LEU A 280 -9.41 1.40 11.49
C LEU A 280 -9.33 2.47 12.59
N ASN A 281 -10.48 2.94 13.06
CA ASN A 281 -10.58 3.95 14.10
C ASN A 281 -11.21 3.35 15.36
N LEU A 282 -10.72 3.76 16.53
CA LEU A 282 -11.41 3.62 17.80
C LEU A 282 -11.94 4.99 18.22
N VAL A 283 -13.21 5.04 18.61
CA VAL A 283 -13.89 6.27 19.07
C VAL A 283 -14.32 6.09 20.50
N LYS A 284 -13.97 7.02 21.37
CA LYS A 284 -14.38 6.95 22.77
C LYS A 284 -15.73 7.60 22.99
N LEU A 285 -16.63 6.86 23.65
CA LEU A 285 -17.96 7.32 24.04
C LEU A 285 -18.19 6.94 25.51
N ASP A 286 -18.42 7.94 26.34
CA ASP A 286 -18.39 7.87 27.80
C ASP A 286 -17.07 7.24 28.28
N SER A 287 -17.13 6.05 28.88
CA SER A 287 -15.97 5.28 29.34
C SER A 287 -15.58 4.11 28.44
N GLU A 288 -16.18 3.98 27.25
CA GLU A 288 -16.01 2.82 26.37
C GLU A 288 -15.45 3.20 25.00
N TRP A 289 -14.61 2.34 24.44
CA TRP A 289 -14.14 2.46 23.07
C TRP A 289 -15.08 1.73 22.12
N TYR A 290 -15.35 2.33 20.97
CA TYR A 290 -16.10 1.75 19.87
C TYR A 290 -15.19 1.58 18.67
N VAL A 291 -15.25 0.43 18.03
CA VAL A 291 -14.60 0.17 16.75
C VAL A 291 -15.41 0.81 15.63
N VAL A 292 -14.73 1.57 14.77
CA VAL A 292 -15.31 2.28 13.64
C VAL A 292 -14.41 2.08 12.43
N ASP A 293 -14.90 1.32 11.46
CA ASP A 293 -14.16 0.98 10.25
C ASP A 293 -15.06 1.16 9.03
N VAL A 294 -14.72 2.15 8.22
CA VAL A 294 -15.41 2.44 6.95
C VAL A 294 -14.59 2.02 5.73
N GLY A 295 -13.47 1.32 5.95
CA GLY A 295 -12.42 1.10 4.96
C GLY A 295 -12.17 -0.36 4.56
N MET A 296 -12.93 -1.33 5.09
CA MET A 296 -12.77 -2.76 4.78
C MET A 296 -13.59 -3.22 3.55
N GLY A 297 -14.41 -2.34 2.96
CA GLY A 297 -15.28 -2.68 1.82
C GLY A 297 -16.38 -3.68 2.22
N ALA A 298 -16.80 -4.57 1.31
CA ALA A 298 -17.94 -5.49 1.50
C ALA A 298 -17.86 -6.36 2.76
N MET A 299 -16.63 -6.68 3.18
CA MET A 299 -16.34 -7.59 4.29
C MET A 299 -16.29 -6.86 5.64
N GLY A 300 -16.36 -5.53 5.62
CA GLY A 300 -16.29 -4.67 6.79
C GLY A 300 -17.56 -4.62 7.62
N PRO A 301 -17.46 -4.07 8.84
CA PRO A 301 -18.63 -3.68 9.60
C PRO A 301 -19.36 -2.54 8.88
N ASN A 302 -20.68 -2.47 9.09
CA ASN A 302 -21.56 -1.41 8.60
C ASN A 302 -22.14 -0.57 9.75
N LEU A 303 -21.58 -0.74 10.95
CA LEU A 303 -21.96 -0.03 12.17
C LEU A 303 -20.75 0.13 13.09
N PRO A 304 -20.71 1.18 13.93
CA PRO A 304 -19.89 1.21 15.12
C PRO A 304 -20.30 0.10 16.10
N TYR A 305 -19.34 -0.53 16.76
CA TYR A 305 -19.61 -1.54 17.80
C TYR A 305 -18.63 -1.41 18.97
N PRO A 306 -19.03 -1.76 20.21
CA PRO A 306 -18.17 -1.62 21.37
C PRO A 306 -16.95 -2.55 21.25
N LEU A 307 -15.80 -2.04 21.70
CA LEU A 307 -14.56 -2.80 21.88
C LEU A 307 -14.69 -3.67 23.13
N GLN A 308 -15.43 -4.77 22.99
CA GLN A 308 -15.76 -5.68 24.09
C GLN A 308 -15.55 -7.13 23.66
N ASP A 309 -14.87 -7.91 24.49
CA ASP A 309 -14.65 -9.34 24.25
C ASP A 309 -15.98 -10.11 24.27
N GLY A 310 -16.17 -10.97 23.27
CA GLY A 310 -17.40 -11.73 23.08
C GLY A 310 -18.58 -10.92 22.52
N PHE A 311 -18.37 -9.67 22.09
CA PHE A 311 -19.45 -8.89 21.46
C PHE A 311 -19.92 -9.58 20.18
N GLU A 312 -21.23 -9.79 20.05
CA GLU A 312 -21.88 -10.36 18.86
C GLU A 312 -23.11 -9.53 18.49
N THR A 313 -23.31 -9.29 17.20
CA THR A 313 -24.55 -8.65 16.71
C THR A 313 -24.83 -9.01 15.25
N THR A 314 -26.07 -8.78 14.82
CA THR A 314 -26.42 -8.82 13.40
C THR A 314 -25.92 -7.55 12.72
N SER A 315 -25.13 -7.71 11.67
CA SER A 315 -24.56 -6.61 10.89
C SER A 315 -25.45 -6.29 9.68
N ILE A 316 -25.66 -7.27 8.81
CA ILE A 316 -26.57 -7.19 7.65
C ILE A 316 -27.31 -8.51 7.63
N THR A 317 -28.61 -8.54 7.87
CA THR A 317 -29.34 -9.82 7.95
C THR A 317 -29.10 -10.71 6.72
N PRO A 318 -28.73 -12.00 6.86
CA PRO A 318 -28.55 -12.75 8.11
C PRO A 318 -27.13 -12.70 8.71
N ARG A 319 -26.16 -12.05 8.04
CA ARG A 319 -24.76 -11.92 8.48
C ARG A 319 -24.65 -11.37 9.91
N LYS A 320 -23.99 -12.15 10.78
CA LYS A 320 -23.56 -11.73 12.12
C LYS A 320 -22.07 -11.38 12.14
N ILE A 321 -21.70 -10.53 13.09
CA ILE A 321 -20.32 -10.18 13.40
C ILE A 321 -20.00 -10.53 14.84
N ARG A 322 -18.72 -10.79 15.11
CA ARG A 322 -18.21 -11.03 16.45
C ARG A 322 -16.86 -10.37 16.65
N LEU A 323 -16.64 -9.84 17.85
CA LEU A 323 -15.33 -9.41 18.31
C LEU A 323 -14.84 -10.29 19.47
N GLN A 324 -13.58 -10.72 19.41
CA GLN A 324 -12.95 -11.47 20.50
C GLN A 324 -11.52 -10.99 20.75
N SER A 325 -11.10 -10.90 22.01
CA SER A 325 -9.69 -10.78 22.38
C SER A 325 -9.08 -12.18 22.37
N ARG A 326 -8.17 -12.45 21.43
CA ARG A 326 -7.50 -13.76 21.36
C ARG A 326 -6.14 -13.67 20.69
N SER A 327 -5.29 -14.65 20.99
CA SER A 327 -4.03 -14.84 20.26
C SER A 327 -4.29 -15.34 18.84
N ILE A 328 -3.49 -14.87 17.87
CA ILE A 328 -3.54 -15.38 16.49
C ILE A 328 -2.66 -16.64 16.32
N PRO A 329 -3.01 -17.59 15.42
CA PRO A 329 -2.36 -18.90 15.32
C PRO A 329 -0.87 -18.87 14.99
N GLU A 330 -0.37 -17.79 14.39
CA GLU A 330 1.02 -17.63 13.95
C GLU A 330 1.96 -17.15 15.08
N SER A 331 1.42 -16.91 16.28
CA SER A 331 2.22 -16.41 17.40
C SER A 331 3.06 -17.53 18.02
N TYR A 332 4.39 -17.36 18.05
CA TYR A 332 5.32 -18.33 18.65
C TYR A 332 5.45 -18.23 20.18
N GLY A 333 5.18 -17.05 20.75
CA GLY A 333 5.39 -16.80 22.18
C GLY A 333 4.37 -17.53 23.05
N THR A 334 4.82 -18.12 24.16
CA THR A 334 3.99 -18.81 25.17
C THR A 334 3.00 -17.88 25.90
N ARG A 335 3.22 -16.56 25.80
CA ARG A 335 2.29 -15.48 26.19
C ARG A 335 2.15 -14.52 25.01
N SER A 336 1.62 -15.02 23.90
CA SER A 336 1.36 -14.17 22.73
C SER A 336 0.42 -13.03 23.10
N ASN A 337 0.70 -11.84 22.57
CA ASN A 337 -0.18 -10.71 22.74
C ASN A 337 -1.55 -11.07 22.16
N GLU A 338 -2.59 -10.85 22.95
CA GLU A 338 -3.95 -10.93 22.43
C GLU A 338 -4.18 -9.78 21.44
N LEU A 339 -4.90 -10.09 20.38
CA LEU A 339 -5.37 -9.13 19.41
C LEU A 339 -6.88 -9.20 19.36
N TRP A 340 -7.50 -8.05 19.12
CA TRP A 340 -8.93 -7.98 18.85
C TRP A 340 -9.19 -8.57 17.47
N CYS A 341 -9.88 -9.71 17.42
CA CYS A 341 -10.22 -10.43 16.20
C CYS A 341 -11.68 -10.16 15.83
N TYR A 342 -11.89 -9.59 14.65
CA TYR A 342 -13.19 -9.37 14.04
C TYR A 342 -13.52 -10.54 13.09
N ASP A 343 -14.57 -11.28 13.43
CA ASP A 343 -15.07 -12.43 12.68
C ASP A 343 -16.46 -12.14 12.11
N VAL A 344 -16.78 -12.78 10.98
CA VAL A 344 -18.11 -12.75 10.36
C VAL A 344 -18.69 -14.16 10.27
N CYS A 345 -20.00 -14.27 10.47
CA CYS A 345 -20.76 -15.47 10.16
C CYS A 345 -21.82 -15.12 9.12
N TYR A 346 -21.69 -15.68 7.90
CA TYR A 346 -22.57 -15.36 6.78
C TYR A 346 -23.94 -16.02 6.90
N ASN A 347 -23.98 -17.29 7.34
CA ASN A 347 -25.20 -18.08 7.42
C ASN A 347 -25.37 -18.62 8.85
N PRO A 348 -25.77 -17.79 9.83
CA PRO A 348 -26.03 -18.27 11.18
C PRO A 348 -27.25 -19.22 11.19
N GLY A 349 -27.14 -20.32 11.94
CA GLY A 349 -28.21 -21.31 12.09
C GLY A 349 -28.27 -22.41 11.02
N ASP A 350 -27.46 -22.36 9.97
CA ASP A 350 -27.35 -23.45 8.97
C ASP A 350 -26.73 -24.74 9.55
N SER A 351 -25.98 -24.63 10.64
CA SER A 351 -25.33 -25.74 11.35
C SER A 351 -25.52 -25.63 12.85
N VAL A 352 -25.24 -26.72 13.58
CA VAL A 352 -25.33 -26.78 15.06
C VAL A 352 -24.54 -25.64 15.72
N GLU A 353 -23.38 -25.31 15.16
CA GLU A 353 -22.57 -24.15 15.57
C GLU A 353 -22.42 -23.17 14.40
N ASN A 354 -22.38 -21.87 14.70
CA ASN A 354 -22.16 -20.83 13.69
C ASN A 354 -20.75 -20.93 13.11
N ALA A 355 -20.65 -20.98 11.77
CA ALA A 355 -19.37 -20.97 11.06
C ALA A 355 -18.80 -19.55 11.00
N TRP A 356 -17.88 -19.25 11.91
CA TRP A 356 -17.17 -17.96 11.96
C TRP A 356 -15.96 -17.94 11.04
N VAL A 357 -15.82 -16.86 10.28
CA VAL A 357 -14.69 -16.62 9.37
C VAL A 357 -13.95 -15.37 9.84
N PRO A 358 -12.63 -15.44 10.11
CA PRO A 358 -11.86 -14.26 10.51
C PRO A 358 -11.72 -13.29 9.35
N VAL A 359 -11.93 -11.99 9.61
CA VAL A 359 -11.80 -10.92 8.62
C VAL A 359 -10.52 -10.14 8.83
N TYR A 360 -10.29 -9.63 10.05
CA TYR A 360 -9.05 -8.98 10.43
C TYR A 360 -8.82 -9.09 11.94
N CYS A 361 -7.59 -8.81 12.38
CA CYS A 361 -7.27 -8.58 13.77
C CYS A 361 -6.53 -7.25 13.95
N PHE A 362 -6.60 -6.64 15.14
CA PHE A 362 -5.99 -5.34 15.40
C PHE A 362 -5.56 -5.20 16.86
N THR A 363 -4.78 -4.15 17.12
CA THR A 363 -4.30 -3.75 18.45
C THR A 363 -4.93 -2.41 18.85
N GLU A 364 -4.95 -2.12 20.15
CA GLU A 364 -5.35 -0.81 20.68
C GLU A 364 -4.24 0.25 20.58
N THR A 365 -3.02 -0.17 20.22
CA THR A 365 -1.88 0.74 20.02
C THR A 365 -2.25 1.75 18.93
N GLU A 366 -2.03 3.02 19.25
CA GLU A 366 -2.20 4.10 18.28
C GLU A 366 -1.12 4.00 17.20
N PHE A 367 -1.55 4.02 15.95
CA PHE A 367 -0.68 4.13 14.78
C PHE A 367 -0.70 5.59 14.32
N LEU A 368 0.47 6.09 13.95
CA LEU A 368 0.68 7.46 13.48
C LEU A 368 0.65 7.51 11.94
N PRO A 369 0.51 8.70 11.33
CA PRO A 369 0.56 8.85 9.87
C PRO A 369 1.79 8.21 9.20
N GLN A 370 2.93 8.18 9.88
CA GLN A 370 4.17 7.52 9.42
C GLN A 370 4.02 6.00 9.29
N ASP A 371 3.28 5.37 10.19
CA ASP A 371 3.00 3.93 10.09
C ASP A 371 2.13 3.65 8.86
N TYR A 372 1.13 4.50 8.62
CA TYR A 372 0.25 4.39 7.47
C TYR A 372 0.93 4.73 6.14
N GLU A 373 1.94 5.60 6.13
CA GLU A 373 2.77 5.83 4.95
C GLU A 373 3.46 4.53 4.53
N MET A 374 4.08 3.81 5.48
CA MET A 374 4.76 2.54 5.22
C MET A 374 3.78 1.45 4.75
N MET A 375 2.63 1.35 5.42
CA MET A 375 1.57 0.40 5.04
C MET A 375 0.98 0.72 3.65
N SER A 376 0.75 2.00 3.37
CA SER A 376 0.23 2.48 2.09
C SER A 376 1.25 2.22 0.98
N TRP A 377 2.53 2.49 1.20
CA TRP A 377 3.58 2.21 0.23
C TRP A 377 3.57 0.74 -0.19
N PHE A 378 3.58 -0.19 0.77
CA PHE A 378 3.51 -1.63 0.47
C PHE A 378 2.26 -1.98 -0.34
N THR A 379 1.08 -1.58 0.13
CA THR A 379 -0.19 -1.95 -0.53
C THR A 379 -0.35 -1.30 -1.90
N SER A 380 0.34 -0.20 -2.18
CA SER A 380 0.25 0.58 -3.42
C SER A 380 1.30 0.23 -4.47
N THR A 381 2.43 -0.35 -4.07
CA THR A 381 3.59 -0.54 -4.95
C THR A 381 4.05 -1.99 -5.05
N HIS A 382 3.84 -2.79 -4.00
CA HIS A 382 4.39 -4.13 -3.95
C HIS A 382 3.60 -5.09 -4.85
N GLU A 383 4.30 -5.90 -5.66
CA GLU A 383 3.69 -6.84 -6.63
C GLU A 383 2.81 -7.93 -6.00
N ARG A 384 3.07 -8.25 -4.72
CA ARG A 384 2.28 -9.20 -3.92
C ARG A 384 1.00 -8.58 -3.36
N SER A 385 0.84 -7.26 -3.39
CA SER A 385 -0.41 -6.61 -3.04
C SER A 385 -1.41 -6.83 -4.17
N PHE A 386 -2.58 -7.42 -3.88
CA PHE A 386 -3.58 -7.60 -4.93
C PHE A 386 -4.10 -6.26 -5.49
N PHE A 387 -4.02 -5.18 -4.69
CA PHE A 387 -4.44 -3.85 -5.11
C PHE A 387 -3.67 -3.33 -6.33
N THR A 388 -2.43 -3.78 -6.56
CA THR A 388 -1.61 -3.37 -7.72
C THR A 388 -1.94 -4.17 -8.98
N ARG A 389 -2.76 -5.22 -8.86
CA ARG A 389 -3.01 -6.20 -9.93
C ARG A 389 -4.48 -6.32 -10.34
N SER A 390 -5.40 -6.02 -9.44
CA SER A 390 -6.84 -6.16 -9.69
C SER A 390 -7.54 -4.84 -9.44
N VAL A 391 -8.42 -4.45 -10.35
CA VAL A 391 -9.30 -3.29 -10.19
C VAL A 391 -10.46 -3.69 -9.29
N THR A 392 -10.74 -2.92 -8.24
CA THR A 392 -11.86 -3.18 -7.34
C THR A 392 -12.57 -1.89 -6.95
N THR A 393 -13.88 -1.95 -6.85
CA THR A 393 -14.72 -0.86 -6.34
C THR A 393 -15.93 -1.46 -5.65
N THR A 394 -16.20 -1.04 -4.41
CA THR A 394 -17.27 -1.57 -3.58
C THR A 394 -17.97 -0.44 -2.84
N LYS A 395 -19.29 -0.55 -2.68
CA LYS A 395 -20.05 0.25 -1.72
C LYS A 395 -21.17 -0.57 -1.09
N MET A 396 -21.61 -0.18 0.09
CA MET A 396 -22.75 -0.78 0.75
C MET A 396 -24.06 -0.31 0.12
N ILE A 397 -25.09 -1.16 0.17
CA ILE A 397 -26.45 -0.86 -0.31
C ILE A 397 -27.34 -0.60 0.89
N MET A 398 -28.01 0.55 0.90
CA MET A 398 -28.98 0.92 1.92
C MET A 398 -30.40 0.70 1.42
N ASP A 399 -31.27 0.16 2.28
CA ASP A 399 -32.71 0.39 2.17
C ASP A 399 -33.01 1.78 2.74
N GLU A 400 -33.25 2.74 1.84
CA GLU A 400 -33.47 4.15 2.20
C GLU A 400 -34.72 4.36 3.07
N ARG A 401 -35.71 3.45 3.00
CA ARG A 401 -36.96 3.58 3.77
C ARG A 401 -36.74 3.33 5.26
N TYR A 402 -35.88 2.38 5.59
CA TYR A 402 -35.57 2.00 6.97
C TYR A 402 -34.19 2.49 7.43
N GLU A 403 -33.43 3.12 6.53
CA GLU A 403 -32.04 3.53 6.73
C GLU A 403 -31.18 2.40 7.29
N VAL A 404 -31.27 1.20 6.69
CA VAL A 404 -30.47 0.04 7.09
C VAL A 404 -29.66 -0.48 5.91
N VAL A 405 -28.43 -0.93 6.18
CA VAL A 405 -27.62 -1.57 5.14
C VAL A 405 -28.15 -2.99 4.93
N VAL A 406 -28.49 -3.30 3.69
CA VAL A 406 -29.08 -4.58 3.29
C VAL A 406 -28.12 -5.47 2.48
N GLY A 407 -26.97 -4.92 2.09
CA GLY A 407 -26.03 -5.61 1.23
C GLY A 407 -24.88 -4.76 0.72
N ASP A 408 -24.24 -5.22 -0.34
CA ASP A 408 -23.14 -4.55 -1.01
C ASP A 408 -23.18 -4.76 -2.52
N ILE A 409 -22.56 -3.84 -3.27
CA ILE A 409 -22.28 -4.00 -4.68
C ILE A 409 -20.78 -3.84 -4.91
N THR A 410 -20.19 -4.81 -5.62
CA THR A 410 -18.75 -4.89 -5.85
C THR A 410 -18.47 -5.13 -7.32
N LEU A 411 -17.71 -4.22 -7.94
CA LEU A 411 -16.99 -4.46 -9.17
C LEU A 411 -15.62 -5.04 -8.80
N PHE A 412 -15.33 -6.26 -9.27
CA PHE A 412 -14.02 -6.87 -9.16
C PHE A 412 -13.54 -7.29 -10.55
N GLU A 413 -12.43 -6.70 -10.98
CA GLU A 413 -11.85 -6.80 -12.32
C GLU A 413 -12.84 -6.35 -13.41
N ALA A 414 -13.59 -7.29 -14.00
CA ALA A 414 -14.59 -7.05 -15.03
C ALA A 414 -16.02 -7.33 -14.56
N THR A 415 -16.20 -8.01 -13.42
CA THR A 415 -17.50 -8.52 -12.98
C THR A 415 -18.09 -7.66 -11.89
N ILE A 416 -19.35 -7.25 -12.07
CA ILE A 416 -20.13 -6.59 -11.04
C ILE A 416 -21.08 -7.60 -10.38
N LYS A 417 -21.00 -7.66 -9.05
CA LYS A 417 -21.77 -8.56 -8.22
C LYS A 417 -22.48 -7.78 -7.14
N GLU A 418 -23.73 -8.15 -6.90
CA GLU A 418 -24.53 -7.62 -5.82
C GLU A 418 -24.76 -8.74 -4.79
N THR A 419 -24.71 -8.40 -3.52
CA THR A 419 -25.11 -9.29 -2.44
C THR A 419 -26.18 -8.60 -1.60
N ILE A 420 -27.42 -9.11 -1.60
CA ILE A 420 -28.51 -8.63 -0.74
C ILE A 420 -28.98 -9.79 0.13
N GLY A 421 -29.07 -9.57 1.44
CA GLY A 421 -29.62 -10.60 2.34
C GLY A 421 -28.84 -11.92 2.34
N GLY A 422 -27.54 -11.88 2.06
CA GLY A 422 -26.69 -13.07 1.88
C GLY A 422 -26.80 -13.74 0.51
N LYS A 423 -27.75 -13.35 -0.35
CA LYS A 423 -27.87 -13.84 -1.72
C LYS A 423 -26.97 -13.04 -2.64
N ARG A 424 -26.05 -13.72 -3.31
CA ARG A 424 -25.11 -13.12 -4.26
C ARG A 424 -25.55 -13.35 -5.70
N GLU A 425 -25.60 -12.29 -6.49
CA GLU A 425 -25.97 -12.30 -7.89
C GLU A 425 -24.89 -11.60 -8.74
N VAL A 426 -24.64 -12.12 -9.95
CA VAL A 426 -23.80 -11.45 -10.94
C VAL A 426 -24.71 -10.59 -11.80
N LEU A 427 -24.52 -9.26 -11.76
CA LEU A 427 -25.39 -8.34 -12.49
C LEU A 427 -24.93 -8.14 -13.93
N LYS A 428 -23.62 -8.11 -14.14
CA LYS A 428 -22.99 -7.85 -15.45
C LYS A 428 -21.52 -8.28 -15.43
N GLU A 429 -21.04 -8.66 -16.59
CA GLU A 429 -19.62 -8.80 -16.91
C GLU A 429 -19.28 -7.75 -17.97
N CYS A 430 -18.32 -6.88 -17.69
CA CYS A 430 -17.88 -5.85 -18.62
C CYS A 430 -16.93 -6.50 -19.64
N LEU A 431 -17.27 -6.42 -20.92
CA LEU A 431 -16.47 -6.99 -22.00
C LEU A 431 -15.40 -6.00 -22.49
N THR A 432 -15.67 -4.70 -22.36
CA THR A 432 -14.80 -3.61 -22.82
C THR A 432 -14.44 -2.64 -21.71
N GLU A 433 -13.39 -1.85 -21.91
CA GLU A 433 -12.99 -0.84 -20.93
C GLU A 433 -14.06 0.23 -20.77
N ASP A 434 -14.69 0.63 -21.87
CA ASP A 434 -15.76 1.62 -21.87
C ASP A 434 -16.98 1.12 -21.08
N GLU A 435 -17.31 -0.18 -21.17
CA GLU A 435 -18.36 -0.77 -20.33
C GLU A 435 -18.01 -0.75 -18.85
N ARG A 436 -16.74 -0.95 -18.48
CA ARG A 436 -16.29 -0.88 -17.10
C ARG A 436 -16.34 0.55 -16.58
N VAL A 437 -15.85 1.52 -17.35
CA VAL A 437 -15.90 2.95 -17.02
C VAL A 437 -17.35 3.45 -16.89
N ASP A 438 -18.23 3.03 -17.79
CA ASP A 438 -19.67 3.32 -17.71
C ASP A 438 -20.30 2.70 -16.45
N THR A 439 -19.88 1.49 -16.08
CA THR A 439 -20.33 0.84 -14.83
C THR A 439 -19.83 1.60 -13.59
N LEU A 440 -18.59 2.09 -13.58
CA LEU A 440 -18.06 2.95 -12.52
C LEU A 440 -18.93 4.21 -12.32
N LYS A 441 -19.31 4.85 -13.43
CA LYS A 441 -20.18 6.03 -13.42
C LYS A 441 -21.58 5.71 -12.91
N LYS A 442 -22.27 4.74 -13.53
CA LYS A 442 -23.67 4.43 -13.23
C LYS A 442 -23.88 3.83 -11.84
N THR A 443 -23.00 2.91 -11.43
CA THR A 443 -23.17 2.18 -10.16
C THR A 443 -22.53 2.91 -8.99
N PHE A 444 -21.32 3.42 -9.17
CA PHE A 444 -20.52 3.96 -8.06
C PHE A 444 -20.45 5.49 -8.06
N GLY A 445 -21.02 6.16 -9.08
CA GLY A 445 -20.97 7.62 -9.21
C GLY A 445 -19.56 8.15 -9.49
N ILE A 446 -18.67 7.30 -9.98
CA ILE A 446 -17.27 7.65 -10.26
C ILE A 446 -17.14 8.02 -11.73
N GLU A 447 -16.89 9.30 -12.00
CA GLU A 447 -16.59 9.79 -13.34
C GLU A 447 -15.08 9.90 -13.54
N LEU A 448 -14.55 9.17 -14.51
CA LEU A 448 -13.15 9.27 -14.91
C LEU A 448 -12.99 10.25 -16.07
N THR A 449 -12.01 11.15 -15.93
CA THR A 449 -11.56 12.05 -16.98
C THR A 449 -10.96 11.28 -18.16
N ASP A 450 -10.86 11.92 -19.32
CA ASP A 450 -10.23 11.29 -20.49
C ASP A 450 -8.76 10.93 -20.25
N GLU A 451 -8.07 11.72 -19.43
CA GLU A 451 -6.71 11.42 -19.00
C GLU A 451 -6.67 10.14 -18.14
N GLU A 452 -7.52 10.05 -17.12
CA GLU A 452 -7.59 8.86 -16.26
C GLU A 452 -7.96 7.60 -17.06
N ARG A 453 -8.90 7.69 -18.00
CA ARG A 453 -9.26 6.57 -18.89
C ARG A 453 -8.09 6.06 -19.71
N ARG A 454 -7.12 6.91 -20.05
CA ARG A 454 -5.89 6.52 -20.75
C ARG A 454 -4.82 5.93 -19.83
N GLY A 455 -4.91 6.16 -18.51
CA GLY A 455 -3.89 5.74 -17.55
C GLY A 455 -3.87 4.24 -17.24
N ILE A 456 -4.95 3.52 -17.57
CA ILE A 456 -5.04 2.08 -17.30
C ILE A 456 -3.97 1.27 -18.06
N PRO A 457 -3.17 0.42 -17.38
CA PRO A 457 -2.19 -0.43 -18.06
C PRO A 457 -2.83 -1.33 -19.12
N LEU A 458 -2.16 -1.48 -20.26
CA LEU A 458 -2.63 -2.37 -21.35
C LEU A 458 -2.93 -3.80 -20.87
N GLY A 459 -2.15 -4.33 -19.92
CA GLY A 459 -2.38 -5.68 -19.37
C GLY A 459 -3.58 -5.79 -18.43
N LEU A 460 -4.16 -4.68 -17.97
CA LEU A 460 -5.35 -4.63 -17.11
C LEU A 460 -6.56 -4.01 -17.81
N ARG A 461 -6.35 -3.50 -19.03
CA ARG A 461 -7.38 -2.89 -19.86
C ARG A 461 -8.22 -4.00 -20.48
N LEU A 462 -9.54 -3.86 -20.42
CA LEU A 462 -10.46 -4.75 -21.13
C LEU A 462 -10.45 -4.45 -22.64
N ALA A 463 -11.04 -5.35 -23.42
CA ALA A 463 -10.97 -5.34 -24.88
C ALA A 463 -11.46 -4.03 -25.52
#